data_AF-A0A645BRA1-F1
#
_entry.id   AF-A0A645BRA1-F1
#
_cell.length_a   1.000
_cell.length_b   1.000
_cell.length_c   1.000
_cell.angle_alpha   90.00
_cell.angle_beta   90.00
_cell.angle_gamma   90.00
#
_symmetry.space_group_name_H-M   'P 1'
#
loop_
_entity.id
_entity.type
_entity.pdbx_description
1 polymer ?
#
loop_
_entity_poly.entity_id
_entity_poly.type
_entity_poly.pdbx_seq_one_letter_code
_entity_poly.pdbx_strand_id
1 'polypeptide(L)' 'MSKEELSRLFGVSRPALVNVMMQMADEGLIGVDRRKILIKDRIALQRLF' A
#
# COMPACT_ATOMS: atom_id res chain seq x y z
N MET A 1 11.04 -4.58 0.49
CA MET A 1 9.96 -5.17 -0.34
C MET A 1 9.82 -4.33 -1.60
N SER A 2 9.87 -4.92 -2.79
CA SER A 2 9.76 -4.21 -4.07
C SER A 2 8.30 -4.06 -4.52
N LYS A 3 8.02 -3.07 -5.38
CA LYS A 3 6.68 -2.86 -5.94
C LYS A 3 6.25 -4.01 -6.86
N GLU A 4 7.19 -4.71 -7.52
CA GLU A 4 6.90 -5.95 -8.25
C GLU A 4 6.38 -7.07 -7.34
N GLU A 5 7.02 -7.29 -6.18
CA GLU A 5 6.63 -8.36 -5.25
C GLU A 5 5.22 -8.11 -4.69
N LEU A 6 4.91 -6.87 -4.34
CA LEU A 6 3.56 -6.48 -3.92
C LEU A 6 2.52 -6.73 -5.03
N SER A 7 2.84 -6.39 -6.28
CA SER A 7 1.90 -6.59 -7.40
C SER A 7 1.55 -8.07 -7.59
N ARG A 8 2.53 -8.95 -7.46
CA ARG A 8 2.32 -10.42 -7.52
C ARG A 8 1.54 -10.93 -6.32
N LEU A 9 1.82 -10.41 -5.12
CA LEU A 9 1.16 -10.84 -3.88
C LEU A 9 -0.33 -10.47 -3.87
N PHE A 10 -0.68 -9.31 -4.44
CA PHE A 10 -2.04 -8.79 -4.45
C PHE A 10 -2.82 -9.10 -5.75
N GLY A 11 -2.20 -9.79 -6.72
CA GLY A 11 -2.84 -10.16 -7.98
C GLY A 11 -3.24 -8.98 -8.88
N VAL A 12 -2.68 -7.79 -8.64
CA VAL A 12 -3.03 -6.55 -9.34
C VAL A 12 -1.87 -6.04 -10.20
N SER A 13 -2.20 -5.29 -11.25
CA SER A 13 -1.20 -4.66 -12.11
C SER A 13 -0.40 -3.59 -11.35
N ARG A 14 0.85 -3.35 -11.77
CA ARG A 14 1.72 -2.30 -11.20
C ARG A 14 1.05 -0.92 -11.10
N PRO A 15 0.33 -0.42 -12.13
CA PRO A 15 -0.39 0.85 -12.04
C PRO A 15 -1.53 0.83 -11.03
N ALA A 16 -2.31 -0.26 -10.97
CA ALA A 16 -3.41 -0.41 -10.03
C ALA A 16 -2.90 -0.42 -8.59
N LEU A 17 -1.81 -1.15 -8.32
CA LEU A 17 -1.17 -1.17 -7.01
C LEU A 17 -0.73 0.23 -6.58
N VAL A 18 -0.13 1.02 -7.48
CA VAL A 18 0.29 2.38 -7.18
C VAL A 18 -0.91 3.26 -6.83
N ASN A 19 -2.00 3.18 -7.60
CA ASN A 19 -3.22 3.95 -7.31
C ASN A 19 -3.77 3.64 -5.93
N VAL A 20 -3.90 2.35 -5.58
CA VAL A 20 -4.37 1.92 -4.26
C VAL A 20 -3.42 2.39 -3.15
N MET A 21 -2.11 2.23 -3.32
CA MET A 21 -1.13 2.71 -2.34
C MET A 21 -1.18 4.24 -2.15
N MET A 22 -1.43 5.00 -3.22
CA MET A 22 -1.55 6.46 -3.12
C MET A 22 -2.87 6.86 -2.43
N GLN A 23 -3.98 6.18 -2.69
CA GLN A 23 -5.23 6.40 -1.95
C GLN A 23 -5.07 6.12 -0.46
N MET A 24 -4.46 4.98 -0.10
CA MET A 24 -4.20 4.64 1.30
C MET A 24 -3.24 5.63 1.98
N ALA A 25 -2.34 6.26 1.20
CA ALA A 25 -1.45 7.30 1.71
C ALA A 25 -2.21 8.62 1.96
N ASP A 26 -3.13 8.97 1.05
CA ASP A 26 -3.98 10.16 1.16
C ASP A 26 -4.97 10.05 2.34
N GLU A 27 -5.51 8.85 2.55
CA GLU A 27 -6.33 8.50 3.72
C GLU A 27 -5.53 8.43 5.03
N GLY A 28 -4.19 8.58 4.97
CA GLY A 28 -3.32 8.58 6.14
C GLY A 28 -3.05 7.22 6.76
N LEU A 29 -3.49 6.12 6.13
CA LEU A 29 -3.31 4.75 6.60
C LEU A 29 -1.84 4.30 6.49
N ILE A 30 -1.17 4.74 5.43
CA ILE A 30 0.24 4.43 5.17
C ILE A 30 1.06 5.68 4.84
N GLY A 31 2.37 5.61 5.07
CA GLY A 31 3.36 6.54 4.55
C GLY A 31 4.17 5.86 3.45
N VAL A 32 4.31 6.50 2.30
CA VAL A 32 5.10 5.98 1.18
C VAL A 32 6.37 6.81 1.03
N ASP A 33 7.53 6.18 1.20
CA ASP A 33 8.84 6.80 0.95
C ASP A 33 9.63 5.93 -0.04
N ARG A 34 9.56 6.25 -1.33
CA ARG A 34 10.25 5.62 -2.47
C ARG A 34 10.29 4.07 -2.48
N ARG A 35 11.06 3.46 -1.59
CA ARG A 35 11.25 2.00 -1.39
C ARG A 35 10.69 1.44 -0.08
N LYS A 36 10.13 2.28 0.79
CA LYS A 36 9.58 1.93 2.09
C LYS A 36 8.12 2.32 2.17
N ILE A 37 7.32 1.45 2.77
CA ILE A 37 5.95 1.72 3.16
C ILE A 37 5.92 1.61 4.68
N LEU A 38 5.48 2.67 5.34
CA LEU A 38 5.25 2.72 6.77
C LEU A 38 3.76 2.59 7.03
N ILE A 39 3.36 1.67 7.90
CA ILE A 39 1.98 1.62 8.37
C ILE A 39 1.84 2.68 9.45
N LYS A 40 0.93 3.64 9.24
CA LYS A 40 0.65 4.70 10.24
C LYS A 40 -0.45 4.27 11.19
N ASP A 41 -1.49 3.64 10.65
CA ASP A 41 -2.60 3.10 11.44
C ASP A 41 -2.82 1.62 11.14
N ARG A 42 -2.28 0.79 12.03
CA ARG A 42 -2.41 -0.68 11.93
C ARG A 42 -3.82 -1.16 12.25
N ILE A 43 -4.55 -0.46 13.14
CA ILE A 43 -5.89 -0.86 13.57
C ILE A 43 -6.88 -0.59 12.44
N ALA A 44 -6.79 0.56 11.79
CA ALA A 44 -7.59 0.85 10.61
C ALA A 44 -7.31 -0.14 9.47
N LEU A 45 -6.04 -0.49 9.24
CA LEU A 45 -5.67 -1.49 8.24
C LEU A 45 -6.28 -2.87 8.53
N GLN A 46 -6.30 -3.28 9.80
CA GLN A 46 -6.89 -4.56 10.23
C GLN A 46 -8.43 -4.60 10.16
N ARG A 47 -9.11 -3.47 9.97
CA ARG A 47 -10.57 -3.44 9.79
C ARG A 47 -10.97 -3.56 8.31
N LEU A 48 -10.02 -3.37 7.40
CA LEU A 48 -10.24 -3.46 5.96
C LEU A 48 -10.10 -4.90 5.42
N PHE A 49 -9.54 -5.81 6.22
CA PHE A 49 -9.29 -7.22 5.90
C PHE A 49 -9.76 -8.12 7.03
#